data_AF-A0A2M9P557-F1
#
_entry.id   AF-A0A2M9P557-F1
#
_cell.length_a   1.000
_cell.length_b   1.000
_cell.length_c   1.000
_cell.angle_alpha   90.00
_cell.angle_beta   90.00
_cell.angle_gamma   90.00
#
_symmetry.space_group_name_H-M   'P 1'
#
loop_
_entity.id
_entity.type
_entity.pdbx_description
1 polymer ?
#
loop_
_entity_poly.entity_id
_entity_poly.type
_entity_poly.pdbx_seq_one_letter_code
_entity_poly.pdbx_strand_id
1 'polypeptide(L)'
;IDIVESLAEERSWDFDRIADDQIAMAIEGAWSTYSVTLAFSAREETLRLICAFEMAPPARRASAFHKLMALANDKCWSGAFVMWPDQKLLV
;
A
#
# COMPACT_ATOMS: atom_id res chain seq x y z
N ILE A 1 -1.08 12.17 -12.21
CA ILE A 1 -1.92 11.95 -11.02
C ILE A 1 -3.40 12.10 -11.37
N ASP A 2 -3.77 13.02 -12.25
CA ASP A 2 -5.14 13.25 -12.73
C ASP A 2 -5.89 11.99 -13.24
N ILE A 3 -5.18 11.03 -13.86
CA ILE A 3 -5.77 9.74 -14.27
C ILE A 3 -6.22 8.90 -13.06
N VAL A 4 -5.50 8.98 -11.94
CA VAL A 4 -5.85 8.27 -10.69
C VAL A 4 -7.11 8.88 -10.08
N GLU A 5 -7.22 10.21 -10.06
CA GLU A 5 -8.44 10.91 -9.59
C GLU A 5 -9.65 10.45 -10.41
N SER A 6 -9.53 10.46 -11.73
CA SER A 6 -10.60 10.01 -12.63
C SER A 6 -11.02 8.55 -12.35
N LEU A 7 -10.06 7.67 -12.07
CA LEU A 7 -10.34 6.27 -11.72
C LEU A 7 -11.04 6.15 -10.37
N ALA A 8 -10.62 6.92 -9.36
CA ALA A 8 -11.22 6.91 -8.03
C ALA A 8 -12.68 7.40 -8.09
N GLU A 9 -12.95 8.46 -8.86
CA GLU A 9 -14.30 8.98 -9.11
C GLU A 9 -15.19 7.94 -9.82
N GLU A 10 -14.70 7.30 -10.89
CA GLU A 10 -15.43 6.26 -11.62
C GLU A 10 -15.78 5.07 -10.71
N ARG A 11 -14.88 4.74 -9.77
CA ARG A 11 -15.08 3.65 -8.80
C ARG A 11 -15.78 4.10 -7.52
N SER A 12 -16.11 5.38 -7.38
CA SER A 12 -16.71 5.98 -6.18
C SER A 12 -15.93 5.65 -4.90
N TRP A 13 -14.60 5.66 -5.00
CA TRP A 13 -13.72 5.52 -3.84
C TRP A 13 -13.50 6.87 -3.16
N ASP A 14 -13.45 6.87 -1.83
CA ASP A 14 -13.00 8.03 -1.08
C ASP A 14 -11.50 8.25 -1.34
N PHE A 15 -11.16 9.44 -1.83
CA PHE A 15 -9.79 9.83 -2.10
C PHE A 15 -9.48 11.24 -1.57
N ASP A 16 -8.22 11.46 -1.24
CA ASP A 16 -7.69 12.75 -0.82
C ASP A 16 -6.41 13.06 -1.59
N ARG A 17 -6.37 14.25 -2.21
CA ARG A 17 -5.18 14.73 -2.91
C ARG A 17 -4.27 15.42 -1.90
N ILE A 18 -3.22 14.71 -1.50
CA ILE A 18 -2.27 15.18 -0.48
C ILE A 18 -1.34 16.25 -1.06
N ALA A 19 -0.96 16.14 -2.33
CA ALA A 19 -0.13 17.10 -3.04
C ALA A 19 -0.37 17.04 -4.55
N ASP A 20 0.25 17.94 -5.33
CA ASP A 20 0.12 17.97 -6.79
C ASP A 20 0.53 16.63 -7.44
N ASP A 21 1.50 15.94 -6.85
CA ASP A 21 2.07 14.68 -7.32
C ASP A 21 1.71 13.47 -6.43
N GLN A 22 0.82 13.63 -5.45
CA GLN A 22 0.48 12.57 -4.49
C GLN A 22 -1.01 12.51 -4.17
N ILE A 23 -1.57 11.30 -4.15
CA ILE A 23 -2.97 11.02 -3.84
C ILE A 23 -3.08 9.77 -2.96
N ALA A 24 -4.02 9.78 -2.02
CA ALA A 24 -4.38 8.64 -1.19
C ALA A 24 -5.84 8.25 -1.39
N MET A 25 -6.12 6.96 -1.29
CA MET A 25 -7.45 6.38 -1.50
C MET A 25 -7.70 5.29 -0.45
N ALA A 26 -8.96 5.16 -0.01
CA ALA A 26 -9.41 4.02 0.77
C ALA A 26 -10.23 3.08 -0.11
N ILE A 27 -9.78 1.84 -0.26
CA ILE A 27 -10.44 0.82 -1.08
C ILE A 27 -10.98 -0.28 -0.17
N GLU A 28 -12.28 -0.51 -0.19
CA GLU A 28 -12.88 -1.64 0.53
C GLU A 28 -12.45 -2.97 -0.09
N GLY A 29 -11.75 -3.78 0.71
CA GLY A 29 -11.34 -5.12 0.37
C GLY A 29 -12.24 -6.19 0.97
N ALA A 30 -12.01 -7.44 0.56
CA ALA A 30 -12.73 -8.58 1.13
C ALA A 30 -12.46 -8.81 2.62
N TRP A 31 -11.29 -8.41 3.12
CA TRP A 31 -10.84 -8.69 4.50
C TRP A 31 -10.50 -7.46 5.32
N SER A 32 -10.18 -6.34 4.68
CA SER A 32 -9.82 -5.07 5.32
C SER A 32 -10.03 -3.94 4.31
N THR A 33 -10.14 -2.72 4.81
CA THR A 33 -9.91 -1.53 3.99
C THR A 33 -8.42 -1.42 3.68
N TYR A 34 -8.10 -1.16 2.42
CA TYR A 34 -6.74 -0.90 1.95
C TYR A 34 -6.54 0.61 1.79
N SER A 35 -5.51 1.15 2.43
CA SER A 35 -5.06 2.51 2.21
C SER A 35 -4.02 2.50 1.08
N VAL A 36 -4.38 3.03 -0.08
CA VAL A 36 -3.51 3.07 -1.26
C VAL A 36 -3.05 4.50 -1.49
N THR A 37 -1.74 4.70 -1.47
CA THR A 37 -1.10 5.98 -1.79
C THR A 37 -0.31 5.85 -3.07
N LEU A 38 -0.55 6.77 -4.01
CA LEU A 38 0.21 6.92 -5.24
C LEU A 38 0.97 8.24 -5.20
N ALA A 39 2.28 8.19 -5.45
CA ALA A 39 3.15 9.37 -5.46
C ALA A 39 4.04 9.35 -6.71
N PHE A 40 3.97 10.37 -7.55
CA PHE A 40 4.75 10.48 -8.77
C PHE A 40 6.02 11.30 -8.56
N SER A 41 7.19 10.70 -8.78
CA SER A 41 8.44 11.45 -8.82
C SER A 41 8.70 11.91 -10.25
N ALA A 42 8.56 13.21 -10.52
CA ALA A 42 8.93 13.78 -11.81
C ALA A 42 10.42 13.63 -12.11
N ARG A 43 11.28 13.68 -11.08
CA ARG A 43 12.74 13.54 -11.23
C ARG A 43 13.15 12.14 -11.70
N GLU A 44 12.52 11.12 -11.13
CA GLU A 44 12.82 9.72 -11.43
C GLU A 44 11.85 9.14 -12.49
N GLU A 45 10.96 9.98 -13.03
CA GLU A 45 9.86 9.60 -13.93
C GLU A 45 9.10 8.34 -13.49
N THR A 46 8.93 8.17 -12.18
CA THR A 46 8.46 6.92 -11.58
C THR A 46 7.26 7.17 -10.68
N LEU A 47 6.20 6.38 -10.87
CA LEU A 47 5.05 6.33 -9.96
C LEU A 47 5.31 5.29 -8.87
N ARG A 48 5.32 5.74 -7.63
CA ARG A 48 5.38 4.87 -6.45
C ARG A 48 3.98 4.53 -6.00
N LEU A 49 3.72 3.24 -5.78
CA LEU A 49 2.50 2.72 -5.15
C LEU A 49 2.84 2.17 -3.77
N ILE A 50 2.04 2.57 -2.78
CA ILE A 50 2.08 2.05 -1.41
C ILE A 50 0.67 1.55 -1.09
N CYS A 51 0.55 0.31 -0.62
CA CYS A 51 -0.74 -0.27 -0.20
C CYS A 51 -0.59 -0.76 1.22
N ALA A 52 -1.26 -0.11 2.17
CA ALA A 52 -1.21 -0.47 3.58
C ALA A 52 -2.54 -1.04 4.06
N PHE A 53 -2.47 -2.04 4.94
CA PHE A 53 -3.66 -2.58 5.61
C PHE A 53 -3.32 -3.12 7.00
N GLU A 54 -4.34 -3.22 7.85
CA GLU A 54 -4.17 -3.69 9.23
C GLU A 54 -3.73 -5.14 9.28
N MET A 55 -2.66 -5.40 10.03
CA MET A 55 -2.08 -6.73 10.18
C MET A 55 -1.44 -6.85 11.57
N ALA A 56 -1.97 -7.77 12.38
CA ALA A 56 -1.50 -8.05 13.72
C ALA A 56 -1.23 -9.56 13.89
N PRO A 57 -0.10 -10.08 13.35
CA PRO A 57 0.22 -11.49 13.47
C PRO A 57 0.41 -11.86 14.95
N PRO A 58 -0.10 -13.02 15.42
CA PRO A 58 0.12 -13.46 16.80
C PRO A 58 1.61 -13.52 17.11
N ALA A 59 2.04 -13.04 18.30
CA ALA A 59 3.45 -12.96 18.67
C ALA A 59 4.22 -14.28 18.48
N ARG A 60 3.58 -15.42 18.82
CA ARG A 60 4.14 -16.77 18.62
C ARG A 60 4.45 -17.13 17.15
N ARG A 61 3.88 -16.40 16.19
CA ARG A 61 4.06 -16.59 14.75
C ARG A 61 4.93 -15.50 14.10
N ALA A 62 5.43 -14.51 14.84
CA ALA A 62 6.18 -13.39 14.26
C ALA A 62 7.37 -13.85 13.41
N SER A 63 8.15 -14.82 13.89
CA SER A 63 9.28 -15.37 13.12
C SER A 63 8.84 -16.05 11.82
N ALA A 64 7.79 -16.87 11.87
CA ALA A 64 7.23 -17.52 10.68
C ALA A 64 6.66 -16.49 9.68
N PHE A 65 6.06 -15.41 10.19
CA PHE A 65 5.52 -14.32 9.39
C PHE A 65 6.62 -13.53 8.67
N HIS A 66 7.70 -13.15 9.37
CA HIS A 66 8.85 -12.51 8.74
C HIS A 66 9.50 -13.40 7.67
N LYS A 67 9.57 -14.71 7.90
CA LYS A 67 10.07 -15.65 6.89
C LYS A 67 9.16 -15.72 5.66
N LEU A 68 7.84 -15.72 5.85
CA LEU A 68 6.88 -15.68 4.75
C LEU A 68 7.06 -14.41 3.90
N MET A 69 7.19 -13.25 4.54
CA MET A 69 7.42 -12.00 3.80
C MET A 69 8.74 -12.02 3.03
N ALA A 70 9.82 -12.54 3.61
CA ALA A 70 11.09 -12.66 2.89
C ALA A 70 10.95 -13.56 1.64
N LEU A 71 10.22 -14.67 1.75
CA LEU A 71 9.93 -15.55 0.61
C LEU A 71 9.03 -14.89 -0.43
N ALA A 72 8.06 -14.07 0.00
CA ALA A 72 7.22 -13.29 -0.91
C ALA A 72 8.04 -12.23 -1.65
N ASN A 73 8.90 -11.50 -0.93
CA ASN A 73 9.78 -10.47 -1.49
C ASN A 73 10.78 -11.04 -2.49
N ASP A 74 11.28 -12.26 -2.29
CA ASP A 74 12.11 -12.97 -3.28
C ASP A 74 11.39 -13.21 -4.62
N LYS A 75 10.05 -13.20 -4.62
CA LYS A 75 9.22 -13.33 -5.82
C LYS A 75 8.70 -11.99 -6.35
N CYS A 76 8.96 -10.89 -5.65
CA CYS A 76 8.60 -9.55 -6.11
C CYS A 76 9.67 -9.01 -7.06
N TRP A 77 9.28 -8.70 -8.29
CA TRP A 77 10.18 -8.06 -9.26
C TRP A 77 10.41 -6.58 -8.92
N SER A 78 9.36 -5.91 -8.41
CA SER A 78 9.39 -4.51 -7.99
C SER A 78 8.62 -4.35 -6.69
N GLY A 79 9.15 -3.52 -5.79
CA GLY A 79 8.59 -3.31 -4.45
C GLY A 79 8.97 -4.41 -3.45
N ALA A 80 8.37 -4.33 -2.27
CA ALA A 80 8.56 -5.29 -1.18
C ALA A 80 7.43 -5.15 -0.15
N PHE A 81 7.11 -6.24 0.51
CA PHE A 81 6.30 -6.28 1.71
C PHE A 81 7.14 -5.94 2.94
N VAL A 82 6.61 -5.08 3.81
CA VAL A 82 7.23 -4.60 5.04
C VAL A 82 6.18 -4.54 6.15
N MET A 83 6.54 -5.04 7.34
CA MET A 83 5.74 -4.84 8.54
C MET A 83 6.12 -3.55 9.25
N TRP A 84 5.12 -2.75 9.60
CA TRP A 84 5.24 -1.59 10.48
C TRP A 84 4.58 -1.92 11.83
N PRO A 85 5.36 -2.44 12.80
CA PRO A 85 4.81 -3.03 14.02
C PRO A 85 4.12 -2.01 14.94
N ASP A 86 4.63 -0.78 15.00
CA ASP A 86 4.08 0.26 15.87
C ASP A 86 2.69 0.71 15.37
N GLN A 87 2.49 0.73 14.06
CA GLN A 87 1.23 1.07 13.40
C GLN A 87 0.33 -0.14 13.17
N LYS A 88 0.86 -1.37 13.36
CA LYS A 88 0.20 -2.65 13.02
C LYS A 88 -0.27 -2.70 11.57
N LEU A 89 0.56 -2.18 10.66
CA LEU A 89 0.28 -2.18 9.23
C LEU A 89 1.25 -3.12 8.50
N LEU A 90 0.71 -3.89 7.56
CA LEU A 90 1.52 -4.46 6.49
C LEU A 90 1.44 -3.51 5.29
N VAL A 91 2.59 -3.27 4.68
CA VAL A 91 2.77 -2.41 3.50
C VAL A 91 3.46 -3.19 2.39
#